data_AF-A0A5Q3QC45-F1
#
_entry.id   AF-A0A5Q3QC45-F1
#
_cell.length_a   1.000
_cell.length_b   1.000
_cell.length_c   1.000
_cell.angle_alpha   90.00
_cell.angle_beta   90.00
_cell.angle_gamma   90.00
#
_symmetry.space_group_name_H-M   'P 1'
#
loop_
_entity.id
_entity.type
_entity.pdbx_description
1 polymer ?
#
loop_
_entity_poly.entity_id
_entity_poly.type
_entity_poly.pdbx_seq_one_letter_code
_entity_poly.pdbx_strand_id
1 'polypeptide(L)'
;MLQARKVLARAELGETTHDRYATGYLAAVRAAHAVVVLREPDQPRSRPISVWALLGGAAPELGDWALLFDACSERRAAAEAGVVQVTRHESDLMMTRAREFVGLVGRSLTVVR
;
A
#
# COMPACT_ATOMS: atom_id res chain seq x y z
N MET A 1 11.00 3.24 -2.25
CA MET A 1 10.82 3.68 -0.84
C MET A 1 10.60 5.16 -0.62
N LEU A 2 11.38 6.07 -1.22
CA LEU A 2 11.18 7.52 -1.01
C LEU A 2 9.75 7.98 -1.37
N GLN A 3 9.22 7.49 -2.50
CA GLN A 3 7.85 7.82 -2.94
C GLN A 3 6.80 7.36 -1.93
N ALA A 4 6.92 6.13 -1.37
CA ALA A 4 5.98 5.64 -0.36
C ALA A 4 5.95 6.54 0.89
N ARG A 5 7.11 6.97 1.38
CA ARG A 5 7.20 7.88 2.54
C ARG A 5 6.60 9.26 2.26
N LYS A 6 6.86 9.82 1.07
CA LYS A 6 6.27 11.10 0.64
C LYS A 6 4.75 11.03 0.58
N VAL A 7 4.22 9.96 0.00
CA VAL A 7 2.76 9.74 -0.08
C VAL A 7 2.18 9.55 1.31
N LEU A 8 2.84 8.82 2.21
CA LEU A 8 2.37 8.65 3.58
C LEU A 8 2.31 9.99 4.34
N ALA A 9 3.35 10.82 4.22
CA ALA A 9 3.35 12.16 4.82
C ALA A 9 2.23 13.04 4.25
N ARG A 10 1.92 12.92 2.94
CA ARG A 10 0.77 13.60 2.35
C ARG A 10 -0.55 13.10 2.93
N ALA A 11 -0.70 11.79 3.12
CA ALA A 11 -1.90 11.20 3.71
C ALA A 11 -2.15 11.70 5.13
N GLU A 12 -1.10 11.96 5.91
CA GLU A 12 -1.21 12.54 7.26
C GLU A 12 -1.76 13.97 7.25
N LEU A 13 -1.58 14.69 6.13
CA LEU A 13 -2.07 16.06 5.92
C LEU A 13 -3.44 16.11 5.22
N GLY A 14 -4.05 14.96 4.91
CA GLY A 14 -5.33 14.92 4.20
C GLY A 14 -6.47 15.53 5.01
N GLU A 15 -7.27 16.40 4.37
CA GLU A 15 -8.33 17.17 5.03
C GLU A 15 -9.62 16.37 5.26
N THR A 16 -9.83 15.32 4.44
CA THR A 16 -11.03 14.48 4.50
C THR A 16 -10.67 13.03 4.84
N THR A 17 -11.61 12.30 5.43
CA THR A 17 -11.44 10.87 5.74
C THR A 17 -11.19 10.03 4.49
N HIS A 18 -11.83 10.40 3.37
CA HIS A 18 -11.65 9.78 2.06
C HIS A 18 -10.24 9.98 1.51
N ASP A 19 -9.75 11.23 1.49
CA ASP A 19 -8.42 11.54 0.97
C ASP A 19 -7.32 10.88 1.81
N ARG A 20 -7.44 10.92 3.14
CA ARG A 20 -6.54 10.21 4.06
C ARG A 20 -6.51 8.70 3.79
N TYR A 21 -7.69 8.08 3.60
CA TYR A 21 -7.81 6.65 3.35
C TYR A 21 -7.19 6.26 1.99
N ALA A 22 -7.57 6.97 0.91
CA ALA A 22 -7.05 6.72 -0.43
C ALA A 22 -5.54 6.95 -0.51
N THR A 23 -5.05 8.05 0.03
CA THR A 23 -3.62 8.40 0.00
C THR A 23 -2.81 7.46 0.91
N GLY A 24 -3.34 7.04 2.06
CA GLY A 24 -2.72 6.01 2.91
C GLY A 24 -2.55 4.68 2.19
N TYR A 25 -3.59 4.24 1.48
CA TYR A 25 -3.53 3.05 0.63
C TYR A 25 -2.50 3.19 -0.50
N LEU A 26 -2.45 4.35 -1.17
CA LEU A 26 -1.45 4.62 -2.21
C LEU A 26 -0.02 4.54 -1.66
N ALA A 27 0.24 4.99 -0.43
CA ALA A 27 1.55 4.86 0.20
C ALA A 27 1.97 3.38 0.33
N ALA A 28 1.02 2.51 0.73
CA ALA A 28 1.25 1.07 0.81
C ALA A 28 1.54 0.47 -0.58
N VAL A 29 0.77 0.82 -1.61
CA VAL A 29 1.02 0.40 -3.01
C VAL A 29 2.44 0.76 -3.45
N ARG A 30 2.89 1.99 -3.17
CA ARG A 30 4.25 2.43 -3.52
C ARG A 30 5.35 1.68 -2.77
N ALA A 31 5.08 1.22 -1.54
CA ALA A 31 6.01 0.37 -0.80
C ALA A 31 6.06 -1.03 -1.41
N ALA A 32 4.91 -1.65 -1.70
CA ALA A 32 4.83 -2.97 -2.34
C ALA A 32 5.55 -3.01 -3.69
N HIS A 33 5.31 -2.01 -4.56
CA HIS A 33 6.04 -1.90 -5.82
C HIS A 33 7.56 -1.83 -5.64
N ALA A 34 8.05 -1.17 -4.59
CA ALA A 34 9.49 -1.10 -4.34
C ALA A 34 10.09 -2.48 -4.00
N VAL A 35 9.34 -3.33 -3.30
CA VAL A 35 9.75 -4.72 -3.02
C VAL A 35 9.73 -5.55 -4.31
N VAL A 36 8.62 -5.53 -5.04
CA VAL A 36 8.45 -6.31 -6.27
C VAL A 36 9.53 -5.96 -7.29
N VAL A 37 9.79 -4.66 -7.52
CA VAL A 37 10.83 -4.22 -8.46
C VAL A 37 12.23 -4.67 -8.05
N LEU A 38 12.52 -4.74 -6.75
CA LEU A 38 13.84 -5.16 -6.27
C LEU A 38 14.02 -6.68 -6.33
N ARG A 39 12.97 -7.45 -6.05
CA ARG A 39 13.06 -8.91 -5.90
C ARG A 39 12.72 -9.68 -7.17
N GLU A 40 11.88 -9.11 -8.04
CA GLU A 40 11.42 -9.72 -9.30
C GLU A 40 11.67 -8.76 -10.49
N PRO A 41 12.94 -8.44 -10.81
CA PRO A 41 13.27 -7.45 -11.84
C PRO A 41 12.86 -7.88 -13.25
N ASP A 42 12.82 -9.18 -13.50
CA ASP A 42 12.52 -9.79 -14.81
C ASP A 42 11.02 -10.07 -15.02
N GLN A 43 10.16 -9.68 -14.07
CA GLN A 43 8.71 -9.90 -14.19
C GLN A 43 8.18 -9.20 -15.47
N PRO A 44 7.59 -9.94 -16.42
CA PRO A 44 7.08 -9.35 -17.65
C PRO A 44 5.96 -8.35 -17.31
N ARG A 45 6.04 -7.13 -17.86
CA ARG A 45 5.00 -6.08 -17.71
C ARG A 45 3.66 -6.41 -18.38
N SER A 46 3.46 -7.64 -18.81
CA SER A 46 2.45 -8.05 -19.81
C SER A 46 1.13 -8.56 -19.22
N ARG A 47 0.90 -8.45 -17.90
CA ARG A 47 -0.39 -8.85 -17.32
C ARG A 47 -0.83 -7.88 -16.22
N PRO A 48 -2.10 -7.44 -16.20
CA PRO A 48 -2.63 -6.66 -15.08
C PRO A 48 -2.81 -7.58 -13.88
N ILE A 49 -1.71 -7.91 -13.21
CA ILE A 49 -1.70 -8.63 -11.94
C ILE A 49 -1.64 -7.57 -10.84
N SER A 50 -2.50 -7.71 -9.83
CA SER A 50 -2.46 -6.87 -8.63
C SER A 50 -1.04 -6.84 -8.05
N VAL A 51 -0.56 -5.66 -7.65
CA VAL A 51 0.74 -5.55 -6.97
C VAL A 51 0.79 -6.41 -5.70
N TRP A 52 -0.36 -6.65 -5.08
CA TRP A 52 -0.48 -7.49 -3.88
C TRP A 52 -0.29 -8.97 -4.21
N ALA A 53 -0.85 -9.45 -5.31
CA ALA A 53 -0.59 -10.81 -5.78
C ALA A 53 0.90 -11.03 -6.12
N LEU A 54 1.54 -10.03 -6.77
CA LEU A 54 2.98 -10.07 -7.02
C LEU A 54 3.80 -10.04 -5.72
N LEU A 55 3.39 -9.22 -4.75
CA LEU A 55 4.06 -9.10 -3.46
C LEU A 55 4.03 -10.43 -2.69
N GLY A 56 2.89 -11.12 -2.67
CA GLY A 56 2.76 -12.41 -1.99
C GLY A 56 3.72 -13.48 -2.52
N GLY A 57 4.05 -13.44 -3.82
CA GLY A 57 5.08 -14.31 -4.42
C GLY A 57 6.50 -13.84 -4.10
N ALA A 58 6.79 -12.56 -4.34
CA ALA A 58 8.14 -11.98 -4.19
C ALA A 58 8.61 -11.84 -2.73
N ALA A 59 7.68 -11.75 -1.79
CA ALA A 59 7.94 -11.58 -0.37
C ALA A 59 6.86 -12.28 0.46
N PRO A 60 6.92 -13.61 0.59
CA PRO A 60 5.94 -14.39 1.36
C PRO A 60 5.82 -13.94 2.82
N GLU A 61 6.89 -13.39 3.41
CA GLU A 61 6.87 -12.80 4.75
C GLU A 61 6.00 -11.53 4.85
N LEU A 62 5.60 -10.96 3.71
CA LEU A 62 4.64 -9.86 3.58
C LEU A 62 3.26 -10.35 3.10
N GLY A 63 3.04 -11.67 3.05
CA GLY A 63 1.82 -12.28 2.49
C GLY A 63 0.54 -11.83 3.18
N ASP A 64 0.52 -11.79 4.51
CA ASP A 64 -0.66 -11.32 5.27
C ASP A 64 -0.99 -9.86 4.96
N TRP A 65 0.04 -9.03 4.79
CA TRP A 65 -0.14 -7.64 4.37
C TRP A 65 -0.68 -7.55 2.94
N ALA A 66 -0.17 -8.37 2.03
CA ALA A 66 -0.67 -8.44 0.66
C ALA A 66 -2.16 -8.79 0.64
N LEU A 67 -2.58 -9.83 1.35
CA LEU A 67 -3.98 -10.24 1.46
C LEU A 67 -4.85 -9.14 2.07
N LEU A 68 -4.39 -8.52 3.15
CA LEU A 68 -5.10 -7.44 3.82
C LEU A 68 -5.35 -6.25 2.87
N PHE A 69 -4.32 -5.79 2.16
CA PHE A 69 -4.47 -4.63 1.27
C PHE A 69 -5.23 -4.99 0.00
N ASP A 70 -5.09 -6.20 -0.52
CA ASP A 70 -5.88 -6.65 -1.68
C ASP A 70 -7.38 -6.61 -1.35
N ALA A 71 -7.78 -7.10 -0.17
CA ALA A 71 -9.16 -7.02 0.32
C ALA A 71 -9.67 -5.57 0.50
N CYS A 72 -8.77 -4.59 0.68
CA CYS A 72 -9.13 -3.17 0.77
C CYS A 72 -9.26 -2.49 -0.61
N SER A 73 -8.87 -3.16 -1.71
CA SER A 73 -8.74 -2.56 -3.04
C SER A 73 -10.05 -1.95 -3.56
N GLU A 74 -11.14 -2.72 -3.48
CA GLU A 74 -12.46 -2.30 -3.96
C GLU A 74 -13.02 -1.15 -3.13
N ARG A 75 -12.95 -1.27 -1.79
CA ARG A 75 -13.35 -0.22 -0.85
C ARG A 75 -12.60 1.08 -1.14
N ARG A 76 -11.30 1.00 -1.45
CA ARG A 76 -10.47 2.15 -1.84
C ARG A 76 -10.89 2.76 -3.17
N ALA A 77 -11.12 1.96 -4.21
CA ALA A 77 -11.59 2.48 -5.50
C ALA A 77 -12.94 3.19 -5.35
N ALA A 78 -13.84 2.63 -4.56
CA ALA A 78 -15.13 3.24 -4.26
C ALA A 78 -14.98 4.54 -3.44
N ALA A 79 -14.06 4.58 -2.47
CA ALA A 79 -13.78 5.78 -1.67
C ALA A 79 -13.18 6.92 -2.51
N GLU A 80 -12.26 6.61 -3.43
CA GLU A 80 -11.65 7.54 -4.39
C GLU A 80 -12.69 8.13 -5.35
N ALA A 81 -13.65 7.31 -5.80
CA ALA A 81 -14.76 7.75 -6.64
C ALA A 81 -15.85 8.52 -5.86
N GLY A 82 -15.73 8.63 -4.53
CA GLY A 82 -16.71 9.31 -3.68
C GLY A 82 -18.07 8.58 -3.57
N VAL A 83 -18.15 7.33 -4.02
CA VAL A 83 -19.43 6.58 -4.07
C VAL A 83 -19.80 5.94 -2.73
N VAL A 84 -18.83 5.80 -1.81
CA VAL A 84 -19.02 5.25 -0.48
C VAL A 84 -18.43 6.16 0.56
N GLN A 85 -19.12 6.36 1.68
CA GLN A 85 -18.59 7.13 2.80
C GLN A 85 -17.44 6.38 3.49
N VAL A 86 -16.39 7.10 3.88
CA VAL A 86 -15.31 6.57 4.72
C VAL A 86 -15.43 7.17 6.11
N THR A 87 -15.61 6.31 7.11
CA THR A 87 -15.67 6.74 8.50
C THR A 87 -14.29 7.20 9.00
N ARG A 88 -14.28 8.01 10.06
CA ARG A 88 -13.03 8.39 10.74
C ARG A 88 -12.23 7.15 11.19
N HIS A 89 -12.92 6.14 11.74
CA HIS A 89 -12.28 4.92 12.20
C HIS A 89 -11.60 4.15 11.05
N GLU A 90 -12.27 3.97 9.92
CA GLU A 90 -11.67 3.31 8.75
C GLU A 90 -10.45 4.08 8.23
N SER A 91 -10.55 5.41 8.20
CA SER A 91 -9.45 6.30 7.82
C SER A 91 -8.24 6.12 8.76
N ASP A 92 -8.46 6.16 10.08
CA ASP A 92 -7.39 6.02 11.08
C ASP A 92 -6.77 4.62 11.08
N LEU A 93 -7.59 3.59 10.87
CA LEU A 93 -7.13 2.21 10.73
C LEU A 93 -6.27 2.02 9.47
N MET A 94 -6.68 2.59 8.34
CA MET A 94 -5.89 2.59 7.12
C MET A 94 -4.55 3.31 7.31
N MET A 95 -4.55 4.47 7.99
CA MET A 95 -3.32 5.21 8.29
C MET A 95 -2.36 4.41 9.18
N THR A 96 -2.90 3.71 10.19
CA THR A 96 -2.12 2.84 11.08
C THR A 96 -1.47 1.71 10.28
N ARG A 97 -2.26 0.99 9.49
CA ARG A 97 -1.79 -0.11 8.62
C ARG A 97 -0.76 0.35 7.59
N ALA A 98 -1.01 1.47 6.92
CA ALA A 98 -0.09 2.04 5.94
C ALA A 98 1.26 2.40 6.58
N ARG A 99 1.25 3.01 7.77
CA ARG A 99 2.48 3.36 8.50
C ARG A 99 3.27 2.12 8.91
N GLU A 100 2.60 1.13 9.48
CA GLU A 100 3.21 -0.13 9.89
C GLU A 100 3.86 -0.84 8.70
N PHE A 101 3.11 -0.99 7.61
CA PHE A 101 3.59 -1.66 6.40
C PHE A 101 4.75 -0.93 5.74
N VAL A 102 4.66 0.39 5.54
CA VAL A 102 5.76 1.20 4.97
C VAL A 102 7.02 1.12 5.85
N GLY A 103 6.84 1.11 7.17
CA GLY A 103 7.94 0.93 8.12
C GLY A 103 8.59 -0.45 8.01
N LEU A 104 7.78 -1.50 7.92
CA LEU A 104 8.24 -2.88 7.80
C LEU A 104 8.98 -3.12 6.48
N VAL A 105 8.44 -2.66 5.36
CA VAL A 105 9.11 -2.71 4.05
C VAL A 105 10.42 -1.91 4.08
N GLY A 106 10.43 -0.75 4.73
CA GLY A 106 11.66 0.04 4.87
C GLY A 106 12.77 -0.71 5.60
N ARG A 107 12.43 -1.50 6.62
CA ARG A 107 13.39 -2.35 7.33
C ARG A 107 13.82 -3.54 6.49
N SER A 108 12.89 -4.25 5.84
CA SER A 108 13.23 -5.43 5.04
C SER A 108 14.17 -5.12 3.87
N LEU A 109 13.99 -3.97 3.23
CA LEU A 109 14.87 -3.51 2.13
C LEU A 109 16.25 -3.02 2.60
N THR A 110 16.43 -2.73 3.89
CA THR A 110 17.73 -2.31 4.44
C THR A 110 18.60 -3.52 4.82
N VAL A 111 17.98 -4.67 5.11
CA VAL A 111 18.68 -5.92 5.50
C VAL A 111 19.22 -6.68 4.28
N VAL A 112 18.66 -6.45 3.09
CA VAL A 112 19.21 -6.98 1.84
C VAL A 112 20.44 -6.14 1.45
N ARG A 113 21.63 -6.61 1.83
CA ARG A 113 22.93 -6.11 1.37
C ARG A 113 23.74 -7.25 0.78
#